data_AF-A0A8T6UJM6-F1
#
_entry.id   AF-A0A8T6UJM6-F1
#
_cell.length_a   1.000
_cell.length_b   1.000
_cell.length_c   1.000
_cell.angle_alpha   90.00
_cell.angle_beta   90.00
_cell.angle_gamma   90.00
#
_symmetry.space_group_name_H-M   'P 1'
#
loop_
_entity.id
_entity.type
_entity.pdbx_description
1 polymer ?
#
loop_
_entity_poly.entity_id
_entity_poly.type
_entity_poly.pdbx_seq_one_letter_code
_entity_poly.pdbx_strand_id
1 'polypeptide(L)' 'YLYGPLGTERLSAEFGGAKDRKVKPYKAVKGSRSIIRHSLKQLESAGLIEADKNKGRIITSKG' A
#
# COMPACT_ATOMS: atom_id res chain seq x y z
N TYR A 1 -2.05 5.55 -13.63
CA TYR A 1 -0.59 5.61 -13.90
C TYR A 1 0.05 6.88 -13.29
N LEU A 2 -0.26 7.27 -12.05
CA LEU A 2 0.22 8.55 -11.48
C LEU A 2 1.33 8.40 -10.41
N TYR A 3 1.50 7.20 -9.87
CA TYR A 3 2.58 6.89 -8.95
C TYR A 3 3.29 5.66 -9.50
N GLY A 4 4.63 5.71 -9.56
CA GLY A 4 5.46 4.59 -9.99
C GLY A 4 5.28 3.34 -9.11
N PRO A 5 6.21 2.38 -9.10
CA PRO A 5 6.00 1.10 -8.42
C PRO A 5 5.53 1.30 -6.97
N LEU A 6 4.32 0.85 -6.68
CA LEU A 6 3.65 1.04 -5.40
C LEU A 6 4.02 -0.12 -4.47
N GLY A 7 4.98 0.13 -3.60
CA GLY A 7 5.34 -0.77 -2.51
C GLY A 7 4.32 -0.73 -1.37
N THR A 8 4.29 -1.79 -0.56
CA THR A 8 3.43 -1.86 0.64
C THR A 8 3.69 -0.73 1.63
N GLU A 9 4.90 -0.15 1.63
CA GLU A 9 5.26 0.96 2.50
C GLU A 9 4.66 2.30 2.08
N ARG A 10 4.63 2.62 0.77
CA ARG A 10 4.04 3.87 0.27
C ARG A 10 2.53 3.88 0.50
N LEU A 11 1.86 2.77 0.18
CA LEU A 11 0.44 2.59 0.44
C LEU A 11 0.12 2.69 1.94
N SER A 12 0.98 2.13 2.79
CA SER A 12 0.81 2.22 4.25
C SER A 12 1.01 3.65 4.78
N ALA A 13 1.81 4.49 4.11
CA ALA A 13 1.92 5.90 4.46
C ALA A 13 0.70 6.71 3.99
N GLU A 14 0.19 6.45 2.78
CA GLU A 14 -1.01 7.12 2.23
C GLU A 14 -2.29 6.76 2.98
N PHE A 15 -2.51 5.46 3.25
CA PHE A 15 -3.63 4.97 4.05
C PHE A 15 -3.35 5.03 5.57
N GLY A 16 -2.27 5.69 5.95
CA GLY A 16 -1.99 6.07 7.34
C GLY A 16 -2.78 7.30 7.76
N GLY A 17 -2.76 7.62 9.05
CA GLY A 17 -3.52 8.75 9.58
C GLY A 17 -2.96 9.31 10.87
N ALA A 18 -3.54 10.41 11.33
CA ALA A 18 -3.23 10.97 12.64
C ALA A 18 -3.74 10.01 13.72
N LYS A 19 -2.83 9.51 14.56
CA LYS A 19 -3.19 8.67 15.71
C LYS A 19 -3.21 9.53 16.97
N ASP A 20 -4.30 9.46 17.70
CA ASP A 20 -4.39 10.05 19.04
C ASP A 20 -3.44 9.31 20.00
N ARG A 21 -2.63 10.08 20.71
CA ARG A 21 -1.66 9.60 21.71
C ARG A 21 -2.03 10.07 23.12
N LYS A 22 -3.29 10.45 23.35
CA LYS A 22 -3.85 10.93 24.61
C LYS A 22 -3.16 12.20 25.12
N VAL A 23 -2.05 12.02 25.84
CA VAL A 23 -1.29 13.09 26.51
C VAL A 23 -0.30 13.77 25.57
N LYS A 24 0.07 13.13 24.44
CA LYS A 24 1.03 13.67 23.47
C LYS A 24 0.32 14.19 22.21
N PRO A 25 0.88 15.21 21.53
CA PRO A 25 0.34 15.70 20.26
C PRO A 25 0.17 14.59 19.22
N TYR A 26 -0.82 14.78 18.35
CA TYR A 26 -1.11 13.90 17.22
C TYR A 26 0.14 13.68 16.35
N LYS A 27 0.36 12.43 15.96
CA LYS A 27 1.39 12.07 14.99
C LYS A 27 0.79 11.25 13.86
N ALA A 28 1.27 11.49 12.65
CA ALA A 28 0.99 10.61 11.53
C ALA A 28 1.60 9.23 11.80
N VAL A 29 0.75 8.20 11.71
CA VAL A 29 1.15 6.80 11.86
C VAL A 29 0.79 6.07 10.57
N LYS A 30 1.70 5.19 10.16
CA LYS A 30 1.51 4.32 9.00
C LYS A 30 0.34 3.35 9.26
N GLY A 31 -0.51 3.16 8.25
CA GLY A 31 -1.61 2.20 8.25
C GLY A 31 -1.13 0.74 8.26
N SER A 32 -2.03 -0.21 8.46
CA SER A 32 -1.68 -1.63 8.58
C SER A 32 -1.09 -2.20 7.29
N ARG A 33 0.19 -2.59 7.34
CA ARG A 33 0.89 -3.21 6.21
C ARG A 33 0.38 -4.62 5.89
N SER A 34 -0.21 -5.33 6.86
CA SER A 34 -0.73 -6.68 6.65
C SER A 34 -1.97 -6.66 5.78
N ILE A 35 -2.92 -5.77 6.05
CA ILE A 35 -4.16 -5.62 5.27
C ILE A 35 -3.82 -5.29 3.81
N ILE A 36 -2.95 -4.29 3.59
CA ILE A 36 -2.49 -3.89 2.25
C ILE A 36 -1.82 -5.07 1.53
N ARG A 37 -1.01 -5.87 2.23
CA ARG A 37 -0.37 -7.05 1.62
C ARG A 37 -1.38 -8.10 1.20
N HIS A 38 -2.39 -8.37 2.01
CA HIS A 38 -3.45 -9.34 1.71
C HIS A 38 -4.32 -8.86 0.54
N SER A 39 -4.73 -7.59 0.53
CA SER A 39 -5.49 -7.01 -0.59
C SER A 39 -4.70 -7.08 -1.89
N LEU A 40 -3.40 -6.76 -1.87
CA LEU A 40 -2.57 -6.88 -3.06
C LEU A 40 -2.37 -8.32 -3.53
N LYS A 41 -2.32 -9.31 -2.63
CA LYS A 41 -2.31 -10.73 -3.00
C LYS A 41 -3.63 -11.15 -3.65
N GLN A 42 -4.76 -10.67 -3.15
CA GLN A 42 -6.07 -10.93 -3.77
C GLN A 42 -6.15 -10.35 -5.18
N LEU A 43 -5.63 -9.14 -5.37
CA LEU A 43 -5.58 -8.48 -6.68
C LEU A 43 -4.59 -9.14 -7.65
N GLU A 44 -3.50 -9.71 -7.13
CA GLU A 44 -2.56 -10.54 -7.89
C GLU A 44 -3.23 -11.85 -8.34
N SER A 45 -3.99 -12.52 -7.47
CA SER A 45 -4.82 -13.67 -7.85
C SER A 45 -5.92 -13.32 -8.85
N ALA A 46 -6.42 -12.09 -8.85
CA ALA A 46 -7.37 -11.57 -9.83
C ALA A 46 -6.72 -11.17 -11.17
N GLY A 47 -5.39 -11.24 -11.29
CA GLY A 47 -4.66 -10.90 -12.53
C GLY A 47 -4.63 -9.41 -12.88
N LEU A 48 -4.99 -8.54 -11.92
CA LEU A 48 -5.05 -7.08 -12.08
C LEU A 48 -3.72 -6.39 -11.74
N ILE A 49 -2.82 -7.12 -11.08
CA ILE A 49 -1.51 -6.63 -10.64
C ILE A 49 -0.46 -7.68 -10.96
N GLU A 50 0.62 -7.28 -11.63
CA GLU A 50 1.82 -8.10 -11.81
C GLU A 50 2.92 -7.64 -10.84
N ALA A 51 3.54 -8.62 -10.18
CA ALA A 51 4.74 -8.38 -9.40
C ALA A 51 5.93 -8.25 -10.35
N ASP A 52 6.42 -7.02 -10.52
CA ASP A 52 7.66 -6.80 -11.25
C ASP A 52 8.84 -7.15 -10.33
N LYS A 53 9.61 -8.17 -10.74
CA LYS A 53 10.59 -8.88 -9.90
C LYS A 53 11.64 -7.98 -9.24
N ASN A 54 11.86 -6.75 -9.73
CA ASN A 54 12.93 -5.88 -9.26
C ASN A 54 12.50 -4.53 -8.66
N LYS A 55 11.23 -4.10 -8.80
CA LYS A 55 10.84 -2.75 -8.35
C LYS A 55 9.50 -2.61 -7.65
N GLY A 56 8.67 -3.65 -7.54
CA GLY A 56 7.43 -3.58 -6.76
C GLY A 56 6.26 -4.26 -7.45
N ARG A 57 5.07 -3.68 -7.31
CA ARG A 57 3.83 -4.17 -7.94
C ARG A 57 3.38 -3.14 -8.96
N ILE A 58 3.17 -3.57 -10.19
CA ILE A 58 2.74 -2.74 -11.32
C ILE A 58 1.34 -3.21 -11.70
N ILE A 59 0.43 -2.27 -11.96
CA ILE A 59 -0.91 -2.58 -12.49
C ILE A 59 -0.73 -3.09 -13.92
N THR A 60 -1.24 -4.28 -14.21
CA THR A 60 -1.20 -4.86 -15.56
C THR A 60 -2.10 -4.10 -16.51
N SER A 61 -1.84 -4.21 -17.82
CA SER A 61 -2.53 -3.51 -18.92
C SER A 61 -4.05 -3.75 -19.03
N LYS A 62 -4.67 -4.45 -18.07
CA LYS A 62 -6.13 -4.56 -17.89
C LYS A 62 -6.71 -3.52 -16.93
N GLY A 63 -5.89 -2.60 -16.38
CA GLY A 63 -6.29 -1.54 -15.44
C GLY A 63 -5.71 -0.18 -15.76
#